data_AF-A0A7S4UUQ1-F1
#
_entry.id   AF-A0A7S4UUQ1-F1
#
_cell.length_a   1.000
_cell.length_b   1.000
_cell.length_c   1.000
_cell.angle_alpha   90.00
_cell.angle_beta   90.00
_cell.angle_gamma   90.00
#
_symmetry.space_group_name_H-M   'P 1'
#
loop_
_entity.id
_entity.type
_entity.pdbx_description
1 polymer ?
#
loop_
_entity_poly.entity_id
_entity_poly.type
_entity_poly.pdbx_seq_one_letter_code
_entity_poly.pdbx_strand_id
1 'polypeptide(L)'
;MSRRRVLRQAGAVHIFHPCRMSRMAGEPLGEQEAEAVLSFLSVNAPEFSPRLVSGEELLALLREVRALRFAKRDVLYRRSEEASFGTLVLHGAVGVVSGEEGFESTMGPLSCIGMRALELPEVARADAEKRTREGELRRWESTTYVPDFTASVLTDGCLVIKIDRSRYFEAHLRTKYGRA
;
A
#
# COMPACT_ATOMS: atom_id res chain seq x y z
N MET A 1 -49.61 24.90 45.10
CA MET A 1 -49.81 23.49 44.64
C MET A 1 -50.67 23.57 43.39
N SER A 2 -50.38 23.09 42.18
CA SER A 2 -49.48 22.05 41.65
C SER A 2 -49.16 22.41 40.18
N ARG A 3 -47.90 22.30 39.75
CA ARG A 3 -47.42 22.68 38.40
C ARG A 3 -47.70 21.56 37.39
N ARG A 4 -48.44 21.88 36.31
CA ARG A 4 -48.62 21.01 35.13
C ARG A 4 -47.27 20.87 34.40
N ARG A 5 -46.71 19.65 34.38
CA ARG A 5 -45.54 19.29 33.57
C ARG A 5 -45.99 18.94 32.15
N VAL A 6 -45.50 19.71 31.19
CA VAL A 6 -45.55 19.40 29.76
C VAL A 6 -44.56 18.27 29.50
N LEU A 7 -45.05 17.09 29.12
CA LEU A 7 -44.23 15.96 28.71
C LEU A 7 -43.77 16.21 27.27
N ARG A 8 -42.60 16.83 27.09
CA ARG A 8 -41.91 16.81 25.79
C ARG A 8 -41.25 15.45 25.64
N GLN A 9 -41.83 14.57 24.82
CA GLN A 9 -41.12 13.39 24.34
C GLN A 9 -39.97 13.86 23.45
N ALA A 10 -38.76 13.90 24.01
CA ALA A 10 -37.55 13.96 23.21
C ALA A 10 -37.38 12.57 22.58
N GLY A 11 -37.78 12.43 21.32
CA GLY A 11 -37.39 11.29 20.50
C GLY A 11 -35.87 11.29 20.43
N ALA A 12 -35.24 10.31 21.08
CA ALA A 12 -33.84 10.01 20.90
C ALA A 12 -33.68 9.51 19.46
N VAL A 13 -33.42 10.44 18.55
CA VAL A 13 -32.92 10.11 17.21
C VAL A 13 -31.52 9.57 17.45
N HIS A 14 -31.40 8.25 17.50
CA HIS A 14 -30.13 7.59 17.27
C HIS A 14 -29.72 7.93 15.84
N ILE A 15 -28.99 9.03 15.70
CA ILE A 15 -28.19 9.31 14.52
C ILE A 15 -27.12 8.22 14.55
N PHE A 16 -27.44 7.09 13.92
CA PHE A 16 -26.46 6.11 13.51
C PHE A 16 -25.48 6.86 12.61
N HIS A 17 -24.39 7.36 13.18
CA HIS A 17 -23.26 7.89 12.44
C HIS A 17 -22.71 6.76 11.55
N PRO A 18 -22.75 6.87 10.21
CA PRO A 18 -22.14 5.87 9.34
C PRO A 18 -20.61 5.89 9.38
N CYS A 19 -19.99 6.84 10.08
CA CYS A 19 -18.54 7.11 10.01
C CYS A 19 -17.61 6.11 10.71
N ARG A 20 -18.08 4.93 11.16
CA ARG A 20 -17.19 3.93 11.76
C ARG A 20 -17.03 2.61 11.01
N MET A 21 -17.81 2.35 9.96
CA MET A 21 -17.73 1.07 9.25
C MET A 21 -17.14 1.11 7.85
N SER A 22 -16.93 2.29 7.24
CA SER A 22 -16.28 2.38 5.92
C SER A 22 -14.75 2.41 5.97
N ARG A 23 -14.13 2.25 7.15
CA ARG A 23 -12.68 2.48 7.36
C ARG A 23 -11.75 1.49 6.64
N MET A 24 -12.25 0.41 6.03
CA MET A 24 -11.41 -0.56 5.32
C MET A 24 -12.02 -1.13 4.03
N ALA A 25 -13.12 -0.57 3.53
CA ALA A 25 -13.66 -0.99 2.23
C ALA A 25 -12.95 -0.20 1.12
N GLY A 26 -11.73 -0.62 0.79
CA GLY A 26 -11.02 -0.04 -0.34
C GLY A 26 -11.76 -0.36 -1.65
N GLU A 27 -11.95 0.66 -2.48
CA GLU A 27 -12.55 0.52 -3.80
C GLU A 27 -11.50 -0.16 -4.72
N PRO A 28 -11.89 -1.15 -5.53
CA PRO A 28 -10.98 -1.69 -6.55
C PRO A 28 -10.61 -0.57 -7.54
N LEU A 29 -9.40 -0.62 -8.08
CA LEU A 29 -9.00 0.31 -9.12
C LEU A 29 -9.89 0.14 -10.36
N GLY A 30 -10.30 1.27 -10.96
CA GLY A 30 -10.91 1.25 -12.28
C GLY A 30 -9.92 0.72 -13.32
N GLU A 31 -10.42 0.17 -14.44
CA GLU A 31 -9.55 -0.40 -15.49
C GLU A 31 -8.54 0.63 -16.02
N GLN A 32 -9.02 1.85 -16.32
CA GLN A 32 -8.16 2.94 -16.79
C GLN A 32 -7.16 3.41 -15.72
N GLU A 33 -7.55 3.40 -14.44
CA GLU A 33 -6.64 3.76 -13.34
C GLU A 33 -5.54 2.71 -13.18
N ALA A 34 -5.90 1.42 -13.27
CA ALA A 34 -4.93 0.33 -13.20
C ALA A 34 -3.92 0.38 -14.36
N GLU A 35 -4.37 0.68 -15.58
CA GLU A 35 -3.48 0.87 -16.74
C GLU A 35 -2.58 2.10 -16.61
N ALA A 36 -3.10 3.20 -16.08
CA ALA A 36 -2.32 4.41 -15.81
C ALA A 36 -1.25 4.14 -14.75
N VAL A 37 -1.60 3.46 -13.66
CA VAL A 37 -0.67 3.06 -12.60
C VAL A 37 0.37 2.08 -13.13
N LEU A 38 -0.02 1.09 -13.95
CA LEU A 38 0.90 0.18 -14.62
C LEU A 38 1.95 0.95 -15.42
N SER A 39 1.49 1.85 -16.31
CA SER A 39 2.38 2.65 -17.16
C SER A 39 3.33 3.52 -16.33
N PHE A 40 2.83 4.09 -15.24
CA PHE A 40 3.64 4.88 -14.31
C PHE A 40 4.70 4.03 -13.60
N LEU A 41 4.32 2.91 -13.00
CA LEU A 41 5.21 2.06 -12.22
C LEU A 41 6.29 1.43 -13.07
N SER A 42 5.96 0.95 -14.27
CA SER A 42 6.93 0.33 -15.18
C SER A 42 8.05 1.28 -15.63
N VAL A 43 7.83 2.59 -15.55
CA VAL A 43 8.82 3.62 -15.94
C VAL A 43 9.55 4.20 -14.72
N ASN A 44 8.83 4.47 -13.63
CA ASN A 44 9.35 5.26 -12.50
C ASN A 44 9.84 4.42 -11.32
N ALA A 45 9.48 3.13 -11.26
CA ALA A 45 9.86 2.24 -10.17
C ALA A 45 10.63 1.03 -10.74
N PRO A 46 11.96 0.95 -10.53
CA PRO A 46 12.79 -0.10 -11.12
C PRO A 46 12.40 -1.50 -10.66
N GLU A 47 11.80 -1.62 -9.48
CA GLU A 47 11.24 -2.87 -8.95
C GLU A 47 10.18 -3.42 -9.93
N PHE A 48 9.35 -2.56 -10.52
CA PHE A 48 8.30 -2.93 -11.45
C PHE A 48 8.74 -2.96 -12.92
N SER A 49 10.05 -3.07 -13.17
CA SER A 49 10.58 -3.20 -14.52
C SER A 49 9.95 -4.40 -15.24
N PRO A 50 9.60 -4.29 -16.55
CA PRO A 50 9.10 -5.41 -17.34
C PRO A 50 10.01 -6.65 -17.36
N ARG A 51 11.28 -6.50 -16.98
CA ARG A 51 12.24 -7.61 -16.83
C ARG A 51 12.01 -8.45 -15.57
N LEU A 52 11.45 -7.84 -14.53
CA LEU A 52 11.16 -8.47 -13.25
C LEU A 52 9.73 -8.97 -13.23
N VAL A 53 8.75 -8.12 -13.55
CA VAL A 53 7.35 -8.51 -13.60
C VAL A 53 6.78 -8.09 -14.94
N SER A 54 6.16 -9.03 -15.65
CA SER A 54 5.52 -8.73 -16.94
C SER A 54 4.35 -7.75 -16.75
N GLY A 55 4.06 -6.94 -17.78
CA GLY A 55 2.95 -5.99 -17.72
C GLY A 55 1.60 -6.65 -17.47
N GLU A 56 1.38 -7.86 -17.98
CA GLU A 56 0.14 -8.63 -17.77
C GLU A 56 -0.05 -9.05 -16.31
N GLU A 57 0.99 -9.59 -15.68
CA GLU A 57 0.93 -10.01 -14.28
C GLU A 57 0.89 -8.80 -13.33
N LEU A 58 1.57 -7.70 -13.66
CA LEU A 58 1.46 -6.46 -12.91
C LEU A 58 0.06 -5.83 -13.03
N LEU A 59 -0.55 -5.85 -14.22
CA LEU A 59 -1.93 -5.39 -14.41
C LEU A 59 -2.93 -6.27 -13.63
N ALA A 60 -2.74 -7.60 -13.67
CA ALA A 60 -3.56 -8.53 -12.88
C ALA A 60 -3.44 -8.24 -11.38
N LEU A 61 -2.21 -8.01 -10.87
CA LEU A 61 -1.97 -7.60 -9.50
C LEU A 61 -2.69 -6.28 -9.16
N LEU A 62 -2.56 -5.25 -10.01
CA LEU A 62 -3.18 -3.94 -9.77
C LEU A 62 -4.71 -4.00 -9.77
N ARG A 63 -5.33 -4.88 -10.58
CA ARG A 63 -6.78 -5.11 -10.59
C ARG A 63 -7.30 -5.74 -9.28
N GLU A 64 -6.45 -6.51 -8.59
CA GLU A 64 -6.79 -7.13 -7.30
C GLU A 64 -6.51 -6.22 -6.10
N VAL A 65 -5.67 -5.19 -6.29
CA VAL A 65 -5.34 -4.21 -5.25
C VAL A 65 -6.50 -3.23 -5.07
N ARG A 66 -6.73 -2.85 -3.82
CA ARG A 66 -7.78 -1.91 -3.44
C ARG A 66 -7.16 -0.57 -3.05
N ALA A 67 -7.74 0.51 -3.56
CA ALA A 67 -7.41 1.86 -3.13
C ALA A 67 -7.98 2.09 -1.73
N LEU A 68 -7.09 2.34 -0.77
CA LEU A 68 -7.42 2.56 0.63
C LEU A 68 -7.56 4.05 0.89
N ARG A 69 -8.65 4.44 1.56
CA ARG A 69 -8.90 5.82 1.98
C ARG A 69 -8.44 6.03 3.41
N PHE A 70 -7.52 6.96 3.59
CA PHE A 70 -6.98 7.35 4.88
C PHE A 70 -7.46 8.74 5.30
N ALA A 71 -7.63 8.91 6.62
CA ALA A 71 -7.93 10.19 7.23
C ALA A 71 -6.64 10.96 7.53
N LYS A 72 -6.77 12.27 7.72
CA LYS A 72 -5.65 13.12 8.14
C LYS A 72 -5.04 12.60 9.46
N ARG A 73 -3.71 12.57 9.53
CA ARG A 73 -2.87 12.04 10.61
C ARG A 73 -2.83 10.51 10.74
N ASP A 74 -3.47 9.76 9.84
CA ASP A 74 -3.25 8.32 9.81
C ASP A 74 -1.80 8.01 9.45
N VAL A 75 -1.22 7.01 10.13
CA VAL A 75 0.17 6.61 9.95
C VAL A 75 0.25 5.46 8.96
N LEU A 76 1.02 5.63 7.89
CA LEU A 76 1.23 4.62 6.86
C LEU A 76 2.44 3.74 7.17
N TYR A 77 3.53 4.35 7.64
CA TYR A 77 4.78 3.70 8.02
C TYR A 77 5.29 4.31 9.32
N ARG A 78 5.88 3.49 10.19
CA ARG A 78 6.64 3.95 11.35
C ARG A 78 8.11 3.65 11.17
N ARG A 79 8.94 4.61 11.56
CA ARG A 79 10.39 4.41 11.60
C ARG A 79 10.72 3.23 12.50
N SER A 80 11.65 2.39 12.05
CA SER A 80 12.12 1.21 12.78
C SER A 80 11.06 0.11 13.01
N GLU A 81 9.91 0.17 12.33
CA GLU A 81 8.89 -0.88 12.34
C GLU A 81 8.91 -1.63 11.01
N GLU A 82 9.01 -2.96 11.04
CA GLU A 82 9.05 -3.80 9.84
C GLU A 82 7.85 -3.52 8.92
N ALA A 83 8.14 -3.38 7.62
CA ALA A 83 7.12 -3.15 6.60
C ALA A 83 7.29 -4.13 5.44
N SER A 84 6.20 -4.80 5.08
CA SER A 84 6.17 -5.82 4.02
C SER A 84 5.34 -5.38 2.80
N PHE A 85 5.23 -4.07 2.57
CA PHE A 85 4.41 -3.51 1.48
C PHE A 85 5.01 -2.21 0.94
N GLY A 86 4.85 -2.00 -0.37
CA GLY A 86 5.08 -0.71 -1.03
C GLY A 86 3.77 0.07 -1.12
N THR A 87 3.85 1.40 -1.06
CA THR A 87 2.68 2.28 -1.16
C THR A 87 2.85 3.26 -2.30
N LEU A 88 1.82 3.39 -3.14
CA LEU A 88 1.70 4.47 -4.13
C LEU A 88 0.56 5.39 -3.73
N VAL A 89 0.84 6.69 -3.62
CA VAL A 89 -0.17 7.71 -3.35
C VAL A 89 -0.93 8.01 -4.63
N LEU A 90 -2.24 7.81 -4.67
CA LEU A 90 -3.07 8.15 -5.83
C LEU A 90 -3.62 9.57 -5.73
N HIS A 91 -4.05 9.98 -4.55
CA HIS A 91 -4.63 11.30 -4.30
C HIS A 91 -4.34 11.79 -2.88
N GLY A 92 -4.19 13.10 -2.71
CA GLY A 92 -3.85 13.73 -1.44
C GLY A 92 -2.35 13.89 -1.24
N ALA A 93 -1.92 14.09 0.00
CA ALA A 93 -0.53 14.26 0.36
C ALA A 93 -0.14 13.49 1.62
N VAL A 94 1.09 12.99 1.63
CA VAL A 94 1.71 12.24 2.73
C VAL A 94 2.96 12.98 3.18
N GLY A 95 3.06 13.23 4.48
CA GLY A 95 4.25 13.78 5.12
C GLY A 95 5.18 12.64 5.49
N VAL A 96 6.45 12.76 5.11
CA VAL A 96 7.50 11.79 5.40
C VAL A 96 8.55 12.50 6.24
N VAL A 97 8.88 11.91 7.39
CA VAL A 97 9.94 12.39 8.27
C VAL A 97 11.04 11.33 8.29
N SER A 98 12.23 11.68 7.79
CA SER A 98 13.34 10.74 7.56
C SER A 98 14.62 11.14 8.28
N GLY A 99 15.47 10.16 8.58
CA GLY A 99 16.82 10.37 9.11
C GLY A 99 16.87 10.76 10.59
N GLU A 100 18.08 10.84 11.14
CA GLU A 100 18.29 11.26 12.54
C GLU A 100 18.02 12.75 12.75
N GLU A 101 18.17 13.56 11.70
CA GLU A 101 17.92 15.00 11.70
C GLU A 101 16.43 15.37 11.60
N GLY A 102 15.56 14.38 11.34
CA GLY A 102 14.12 14.62 11.25
C GLY A 102 13.70 15.45 10.04
N PHE A 103 14.32 15.22 8.89
CA PHE A 103 14.00 15.95 7.66
C PHE A 103 12.56 15.69 7.24
N GLU A 104 11.75 16.75 7.13
CA GLU A 104 10.35 16.67 6.75
C GLU A 104 10.18 16.90 5.24
N SER A 105 9.42 16.02 4.60
CA SER A 105 9.11 16.09 3.17
C SER A 105 7.64 15.85 2.94
N THR A 106 7.08 16.50 1.91
CA THR A 106 5.69 16.29 1.50
C THR A 106 5.66 15.57 0.16
N MET A 107 5.05 14.39 0.13
CA MET A 107 4.85 13.55 -1.04
C MET A 107 3.43 13.75 -1.57
N GLY A 108 3.31 14.05 -2.86
CA GLY A 108 2.03 14.29 -3.54
C GLY A 108 1.48 13.05 -4.24
N PRO A 109 0.46 13.23 -5.09
CA PRO A 109 -0.04 12.18 -5.97
C PRO A 109 1.07 11.57 -6.84
N LEU A 110 0.93 10.28 -7.14
CA LEU A 110 1.88 9.44 -7.86
C LEU A 110 3.27 9.32 -7.19
N SER A 111 3.36 9.56 -5.88
CA SER A 111 4.60 9.33 -5.13
C SER A 111 4.70 7.89 -4.64
N CYS A 112 5.85 7.26 -4.88
CA CYS A 112 6.19 5.93 -4.39
C CYS A 112 6.85 5.99 -3.01
N ILE A 113 6.34 5.22 -2.04
CA ILE A 113 6.85 5.17 -0.67
C ILE A 113 7.12 3.72 -0.29
N GLY A 114 8.28 3.44 0.30
CA GLY A 114 8.61 2.10 0.82
C GLY A 114 8.78 1.02 -0.26
N MET A 115 9.08 1.38 -1.52
CA MET A 115 9.23 0.39 -2.62
C MET A 115 10.37 -0.60 -2.40
N ARG A 116 11.35 -0.25 -1.56
CA ARG A 116 12.41 -1.16 -1.09
C ARG A 116 11.87 -2.41 -0.39
N ALA A 117 10.65 -2.37 0.15
CA ALA A 117 9.98 -3.55 0.67
C ALA A 117 9.69 -4.61 -0.41
N LEU A 118 9.68 -4.21 -1.68
CA LEU A 118 9.39 -5.06 -2.85
C LEU A 118 10.68 -5.43 -3.61
N GLU A 119 11.85 -4.96 -3.18
CA GLU A 119 13.12 -5.34 -3.79
C GLU A 119 13.31 -6.87 -3.70
N LEU A 120 13.64 -7.45 -4.85
CA LEU A 120 14.02 -8.85 -4.97
C LEU A 120 15.48 -8.99 -4.50
N PRO A 121 15.80 -9.87 -3.55
CA PRO A 121 17.18 -10.06 -3.12
C PRO A 121 18.02 -10.58 -4.28
N GLU A 122 19.16 -9.93 -4.49
CA GLU A 122 20.10 -10.31 -5.53
C GLU A 122 20.64 -11.72 -5.27
N VAL A 123 20.66 -12.53 -6.32
CA VAL A 123 21.18 -13.89 -6.26
C VAL A 123 22.69 -13.80 -6.43
N ALA A 124 23.45 -14.03 -5.35
CA ALA A 124 24.89 -14.28 -5.47
C ALA A 124 25.10 -15.44 -6.46
N ARG A 125 25.97 -15.22 -7.45
CA ARG A 125 26.21 -16.14 -8.59
C ARG A 125 26.55 -17.59 -8.19
N ALA A 126 26.96 -17.82 -6.94
CA ALA A 126 27.35 -19.12 -6.41
C ALA A 126 26.18 -20.07 -6.09
N ASP A 127 24.96 -19.58 -5.87
CA ASP A 127 23.79 -20.41 -5.46
C ASP A 127 22.85 -20.78 -6.62
N ALA A 128 23.29 -20.59 -7.87
CA ALA A 128 22.41 -20.73 -9.05
C ALA A 128 21.91 -22.17 -9.30
N GLU A 129 22.54 -23.18 -8.70
CA GLU A 129 22.37 -24.59 -9.07
C GLU A 129 21.12 -25.28 -8.49
N LYS A 130 20.35 -24.63 -7.59
CA LYS A 130 19.06 -25.16 -7.09
C LYS A 130 17.95 -24.10 -7.01
N ARG A 131 17.67 -23.39 -8.11
CA ARG A 131 16.52 -22.48 -8.22
C ARG A 131 15.18 -23.23 -8.30
N THR A 132 14.74 -23.78 -7.19
CA THR A 132 13.36 -24.25 -7.01
C THR A 132 12.46 -23.09 -6.61
N ARG A 133 11.21 -23.07 -7.10
CA ARG A 133 10.19 -22.07 -6.75
C ARG A 133 10.06 -21.88 -5.24
N GLU A 134 10.08 -22.98 -4.49
CA GLU A 134 9.99 -22.99 -3.03
C GLU A 134 11.22 -22.40 -2.33
N GLY A 135 12.42 -22.64 -2.87
CA GLY A 135 13.66 -22.08 -2.33
C GLY A 135 13.75 -20.56 -2.49
N GLU A 136 13.27 -20.03 -3.62
CA GLU A 136 13.19 -18.58 -3.83
C GLU A 136 12.16 -17.92 -2.90
N LEU A 137 10.98 -18.55 -2.74
CA LEU A 137 9.95 -18.05 -1.83
C LEU A 137 10.46 -17.96 -0.38
N ARG A 138 11.08 -19.03 0.13
CA ARG A 138 11.65 -19.03 1.50
C ARG A 138 12.74 -17.98 1.70
N ARG A 139 13.60 -17.78 0.71
CA ARG A 139 14.65 -16.74 0.75
C ARG A 139 14.01 -15.35 0.83
N TRP A 140 12.96 -15.12 0.08
CA TRP A 140 12.26 -13.85 0.05
C TRP A 140 11.47 -13.56 1.32
N GLU A 141 10.84 -14.57 1.91
CA GLU A 141 10.21 -14.49 3.23
C GLU A 141 11.21 -14.12 4.34
N SER A 142 12.49 -14.49 4.20
CA SER A 142 13.52 -14.15 5.19
C SER A 142 14.01 -12.71 5.12
N THR A 143 13.74 -12.00 4.02
CA THR A 143 14.14 -10.59 3.90
C THR A 143 13.16 -9.68 4.61
N THR A 144 13.66 -8.91 5.56
CA THR A 144 12.86 -7.93 6.31
C THR A 144 13.25 -6.54 5.86
N TYR A 145 12.26 -5.69 5.58
CA TYR A 145 12.49 -4.28 5.29
C TYR A 145 12.06 -3.45 6.50
N VAL A 146 12.97 -2.62 6.99
CA VAL A 146 12.73 -1.69 8.09
C VAL A 146 12.95 -0.27 7.57
N PRO A 147 11.89 0.55 7.44
CA PRO A 147 12.01 1.93 6.99
C PRO A 147 12.70 2.79 8.05
N ASP A 148 13.55 3.69 7.59
CA ASP A 148 14.23 4.71 8.39
C ASP A 148 13.42 6.01 8.54
N PHE A 149 12.18 5.99 8.04
CA PHE A 149 11.26 7.13 8.01
C PHE A 149 9.91 6.81 8.63
N THR A 150 9.19 7.85 9.04
CA THR A 150 7.78 7.79 9.42
C THR A 150 6.95 8.50 8.37
N ALA A 151 5.90 7.86 7.86
CA ALA A 151 5.01 8.45 6.87
C ALA A 151 3.60 8.59 7.45
N SER A 152 3.04 9.79 7.38
CA SER A 152 1.70 10.10 7.89
C SER A 152 0.90 10.96 6.91
N VAL A 153 -0.41 10.80 6.91
CA VAL A 153 -1.30 11.46 5.95
C VAL A 153 -1.54 12.92 6.35
N LEU A 154 -1.35 13.85 5.41
CA LEU A 154 -1.52 15.29 5.65
C LEU A 154 -2.89 15.83 5.25
N THR A 155 -3.54 15.20 4.27
CA THR A 155 -4.85 15.60 3.72
C THR A 155 -5.94 14.62 4.10
N ASP A 156 -7.15 15.11 4.37
CA ASP A 156 -8.29 14.22 4.59
C ASP A 156 -8.74 13.56 3.27
N GLY A 157 -9.17 12.30 3.33
CA GLY A 157 -9.55 11.53 2.14
C GLY A 157 -8.38 11.18 1.21
N CYS A 158 -7.18 11.00 1.75
CA CYS A 158 -6.02 10.54 0.98
C CYS A 158 -6.26 9.12 0.46
N LEU A 159 -6.03 8.89 -0.84
CA LEU A 159 -6.16 7.58 -1.47
C LEU A 159 -4.78 7.03 -1.77
N VAL A 160 -4.51 5.82 -1.31
CA VAL A 160 -3.26 5.13 -1.57
C VAL A 160 -3.53 3.67 -1.93
N ILE A 161 -2.67 3.10 -2.75
CA ILE A 161 -2.65 1.64 -2.97
C ILE A 161 -1.49 1.04 -2.21
N LYS A 162 -1.75 -0.10 -1.56
CA LYS A 162 -0.73 -0.91 -0.91
C LYS A 162 -0.50 -2.16 -1.74
N ILE A 163 0.75 -2.37 -2.12
CA ILE A 163 1.19 -3.56 -2.84
C ILE A 163 1.94 -4.41 -1.83
N ASP A 164 1.33 -5.53 -1.43
CA ASP A 164 1.95 -6.47 -0.51
C ASP A 164 3.11 -7.21 -1.17
N ARG A 165 4.19 -7.39 -0.41
CA ARG A 165 5.39 -8.09 -0.85
C ARG A 165 5.10 -9.52 -1.33
N SER A 166 4.24 -10.24 -0.61
CA SER A 166 3.85 -11.61 -0.97
C SER A 166 3.19 -11.68 -2.35
N ARG A 167 2.19 -10.81 -2.60
CA ARG A 167 1.48 -10.77 -3.88
C ARG A 167 2.39 -10.34 -5.03
N TYR A 168 3.26 -9.37 -4.78
CA TYR A 168 4.25 -8.92 -5.76
C TYR A 168 5.22 -10.05 -6.16
N PHE A 169 5.70 -10.81 -5.18
CA PHE A 169 6.59 -11.95 -5.43
C PHE A 169 5.90 -13.11 -6.13
N GLU A 170 4.63 -13.37 -5.84
CA GLU A 170 3.86 -14.35 -6.63
C GLU A 170 3.74 -13.94 -8.09
N ALA A 171 3.46 -12.66 -8.39
CA ALA A 171 3.42 -12.13 -9.76
C ALA A 171 4.78 -12.26 -10.47
N HIS A 172 5.88 -12.03 -9.74
CA HIS A 172 7.23 -12.25 -10.24
C HIS A 172 7.48 -13.73 -10.58
N LEU A 173 7.09 -14.67 -9.71
CA LEU A 173 7.24 -16.11 -9.97
C LEU A 173 6.42 -16.56 -11.17
N ARG A 174 5.18 -16.06 -11.32
CA ARG A 174 4.34 -16.34 -12.50
C ARG A 174 4.98 -15.82 -13.78
N THR A 175 5.61 -14.65 -13.73
CA THR A 175 6.36 -14.11 -14.86
C THR A 175 7.56 -15.01 -15.22
N LYS A 176 8.29 -15.50 -14.22
CA LYS A 176 9.52 -16.27 -14.42
C LYS A 176 9.31 -17.74 -14.82
N TYR A 177 8.34 -18.41 -14.22
CA TYR A 177 8.07 -19.83 -14.40
C TYR A 177 6.83 -20.11 -15.28
N GLY A 178 6.13 -19.07 -15.72
CA GLY A 178 4.83 -19.18 -16.38
C GLY A 178 3.69 -19.46 -15.38
N ARG A 179 2.44 -19.30 -15.83
CA ARG A 179 1.28 -19.82 -15.10
C ARG A 179 1.38 -21.35 -15.07
N ALA A 180 1.57 -21.92 -13.88
CA ALA A 180 1.39 -23.35 -13.63
C ALA A 180 -0.09 -23.73 -13.78
#